data_AF-A0A5P8Z0L8-F1
#
_entry.id   AF-A0A5P8Z0L8-F1
#
_cell.length_a   1.000
_cell.length_b   1.000
_cell.length_c   1.000
_cell.angle_alpha   90.00
_cell.angle_beta   90.00
_cell.angle_gamma   90.00
#
_symmetry.space_group_name_H-M   'P 1'
#
loop_
_entity.id
_entity.type
_entity.pdbx_description
1 polymer ?
#
loop_
_entity_poly.entity_id
_entity_poly.type
_entity_poly.pdbx_seq_one_letter_code
_entity_poly.pdbx_strand_id
1 'polypeptide(L)'
;MLRLVLLTIFFAMPATAQDLSIGRLFGGGFSSVRLCTATLVGPATLLTAAHCVTLPDGRARSPIGLGFVAGWDGKRHEAAASVEEIVLHPDAVQEGEVDVAHDIAILRLNRALPPAPVNVGSAAPTGPFAMVGYPREAPDRQTRREDCAGEARRGRWYLGCAVSKGMSGGPVFYGTGDGRRIVGVISAIAGSDAVIAPVDTWVIREVARPYTP
;
A
#
# COMPACT_ATOMS: atom_id res chain seq x y z
N MET A 1 -11.25 32.29 -49.78
CA MET A 1 -10.39 31.32 -49.07
C MET A 1 -10.70 31.38 -47.58
N LEU A 2 -11.58 30.52 -47.08
CA LEU A 2 -12.01 30.51 -45.67
C LEU A 2 -11.10 29.54 -44.90
N ARG A 3 -10.18 30.08 -44.09
CA ARG A 3 -9.30 29.28 -43.22
C ARG A 3 -10.10 28.82 -42.00
N LEU A 4 -10.45 27.54 -41.97
CA LEU A 4 -11.02 26.88 -40.81
C LEU A 4 -9.92 26.71 -39.75
N VAL A 5 -10.00 27.48 -38.66
CA VAL A 5 -9.10 27.31 -37.50
C VAL A 5 -9.69 26.21 -36.62
N LEU A 6 -9.05 25.03 -36.64
CA LEU A 6 -9.40 23.93 -35.76
C LEU A 6 -8.91 24.28 -34.35
N LEU A 7 -9.81 24.68 -33.45
CA LEU A 7 -9.52 24.82 -32.04
C LEU A 7 -9.44 23.42 -31.41
N THR A 8 -8.23 22.93 -31.15
CA THR A 8 -8.02 21.72 -30.35
C THR A 8 -8.28 22.06 -28.88
N ILE A 9 -9.44 21.64 -28.37
CA ILE A 9 -9.77 21.70 -26.94
C ILE A 9 -8.93 20.62 -26.23
N PHE A 10 -7.88 21.05 -25.52
CA PHE A 10 -7.17 20.20 -24.56
C PHE A 10 -8.06 19.97 -23.34
N PHE A 11 -8.68 18.80 -23.24
CA PHE A 11 -9.25 18.33 -21.97
C PHE A 11 -8.10 17.99 -21.03
N ALA A 12 -7.79 18.87 -20.08
CA ALA A 12 -6.94 18.54 -18.95
C ALA A 12 -7.64 17.45 -18.14
N MET A 13 -7.13 16.23 -18.18
CA MET A 13 -7.59 15.19 -17.27
C MET A 13 -7.31 15.67 -15.84
N PRO A 14 -8.29 15.63 -14.93
CA PRO A 14 -8.05 16.04 -13.55
C PRO A 14 -6.95 15.15 -12.99
N ALA A 15 -5.89 15.77 -12.49
CA ALA A 15 -4.89 15.06 -11.72
C ALA A 15 -5.63 14.39 -10.56
N THR A 16 -5.67 13.05 -10.55
CA THR A 16 -6.23 12.32 -9.41
C THR A 16 -5.49 12.78 -8.18
N ALA A 17 -6.22 13.41 -7.24
CA ALA A 17 -5.63 13.97 -6.04
C ALA A 17 -4.79 12.89 -5.33
N GLN A 18 -3.56 13.25 -5.00
CA GLN A 18 -2.65 12.37 -4.31
C GLN A 18 -3.11 12.10 -2.89
N ASP A 19 -3.11 10.83 -2.47
CA ASP A 19 -3.46 10.48 -1.11
C ASP A 19 -2.23 10.67 -0.21
N LEU A 20 -2.29 11.66 0.68
CA LEU A 20 -1.16 12.04 1.54
C LEU A 20 -0.85 11.01 2.63
N SER A 21 -1.77 10.09 2.92
CA SER A 21 -1.55 8.99 3.87
C SER A 21 -0.76 7.83 3.28
N ILE A 22 -0.71 7.75 1.94
CA ILE A 22 -0.06 6.68 1.19
C ILE A 22 1.34 7.14 0.79
N GLY A 23 2.33 6.29 1.01
CA GLY A 23 3.72 6.65 0.82
C GLY A 23 4.60 5.52 0.34
N ARG A 24 5.82 5.90 -0.02
CA ARG A 24 6.89 4.98 -0.39
C ARG A 24 7.50 4.41 0.88
N LEU A 25 7.49 3.08 0.99
CA LEU A 25 8.30 2.35 1.96
C LEU A 25 9.57 1.90 1.24
N PHE A 26 10.73 2.27 1.74
CA PHE A 26 11.99 1.87 1.15
C PHE A 26 13.00 1.46 2.20
N GLY A 27 13.93 0.61 1.77
CA GLY A 27 15.05 0.16 2.57
C GLY A 27 15.76 -1.01 1.90
N GLY A 28 16.92 -1.37 2.42
CA GLY A 28 17.80 -2.34 1.79
C GLY A 28 19.27 -2.04 2.09
N GLY A 29 20.15 -2.88 1.54
CA GLY A 29 21.60 -2.71 1.68
C GLY A 29 22.20 -1.84 0.58
N PHE A 30 23.50 -1.58 0.68
CA PHE A 30 24.26 -0.77 -0.28
C PHE A 30 24.08 -1.18 -1.75
N SER A 31 23.80 -2.46 -2.03
CA SER A 31 23.70 -2.99 -3.40
C SER A 31 22.29 -3.03 -3.98
N SER A 32 21.23 -2.83 -3.17
CA SER A 32 19.85 -2.76 -3.70
C SER A 32 18.89 -2.06 -2.73
N VAL A 33 18.19 -1.05 -3.25
CA VAL A 33 17.07 -0.42 -2.55
C VAL A 33 15.78 -1.14 -2.96
N ARG A 34 15.07 -1.67 -1.97
CA ARG A 34 13.71 -2.13 -2.18
C ARG A 34 12.75 -0.95 -2.07
N LEU A 35 11.83 -0.87 -3.02
CA LEU A 35 10.71 0.04 -3.00
C LEU A 35 9.42 -0.77 -2.88
N CYS A 36 8.60 -0.40 -1.90
CA CYS A 36 7.25 -0.85 -1.66
C CYS A 36 6.35 0.37 -1.38
N THR A 37 5.07 0.11 -1.16
CA THR A 37 4.10 1.09 -0.69
C THR A 37 3.67 0.74 0.74
N ALA A 38 3.36 1.76 1.54
CA ALA A 38 2.71 1.61 2.84
C ALA A 38 1.68 2.74 3.04
N THR A 39 0.78 2.56 3.99
CA THR A 39 -0.27 3.55 4.30
C THR A 39 -0.31 3.86 5.80
N LEU A 40 -0.44 5.13 6.16
CA LEU A 40 -0.72 5.54 7.54
C LEU A 40 -2.11 5.10 7.94
N VAL A 41 -2.17 4.23 8.96
CA VAL A 41 -3.39 3.70 9.59
C VAL A 41 -3.51 4.08 11.06
N GLY A 42 -2.48 4.74 11.59
CA GLY A 42 -2.49 5.52 12.83
C GLY A 42 -1.44 6.64 12.74
N PRO A 43 -1.35 7.55 13.73
CA PRO A 43 -0.45 8.70 13.66
C PRO A 43 1.02 8.33 13.40
N ALA A 44 1.48 7.21 13.97
CA ALA A 44 2.83 6.66 13.78
C ALA A 44 2.77 5.18 13.35
N THR A 45 1.71 4.75 12.68
CA THR A 45 1.45 3.33 12.38
C THR A 45 1.17 3.13 10.91
N LEU A 46 1.92 2.24 10.28
CA LEU A 46 1.80 1.90 8.87
C LEU A 46 1.26 0.48 8.68
N LEU A 47 0.46 0.32 7.63
CA LEU A 47 0.09 -0.99 7.07
C LEU A 47 0.83 -1.20 5.75
N THR A 48 1.42 -2.39 5.57
CA THR A 48 2.12 -2.80 4.35
C THR A 48 2.10 -4.33 4.22
N ALA A 49 2.76 -4.87 3.19
CA ALA A 49 2.94 -6.31 3.01
C ALA A 49 4.11 -6.85 3.85
N ALA A 50 4.00 -8.06 4.39
CA ALA A 50 5.06 -8.68 5.18
C ALA A 50 6.33 -8.89 4.34
N HIS A 51 6.20 -9.33 3.10
CA HIS A 51 7.33 -9.54 2.22
C HIS A 51 8.14 -8.25 2.07
N CYS A 52 7.51 -7.07 2.09
CA CYS A 52 8.17 -5.75 2.02
C CYS A 52 9.10 -5.44 3.20
N VAL A 53 9.05 -6.23 4.26
CA VAL A 53 9.93 -6.08 5.45
C VAL A 53 10.58 -7.39 5.90
N THR A 54 10.43 -8.50 5.17
CA THR A 54 11.17 -9.74 5.42
C THR A 54 12.36 -9.95 4.47
N LEU A 55 13.26 -10.83 4.91
CA LEU A 55 14.30 -11.48 4.13
C LEU A 55 13.72 -12.68 3.36
N PRO A 56 14.43 -13.22 2.35
CA PRO A 56 13.96 -14.39 1.60
C PRO A 56 13.71 -15.65 2.44
N ASP A 57 14.32 -15.75 3.62
CA ASP A 57 14.14 -16.85 4.58
C ASP A 57 12.99 -16.57 5.59
N GLY A 58 12.16 -15.56 5.31
CA GLY A 58 11.01 -15.19 6.13
C GLY A 58 11.33 -14.37 7.38
N ARG A 59 12.61 -14.23 7.78
CA ARG A 59 12.95 -13.40 8.95
C ARG A 59 12.65 -11.94 8.69
N ALA A 60 12.14 -11.23 9.71
CA ALA A 60 12.01 -9.78 9.64
C ALA A 60 13.38 -9.12 9.41
N ARG A 61 13.40 -8.07 8.59
CA ARG A 61 14.58 -7.21 8.41
C ARG A 61 14.83 -6.40 9.68
N SER A 62 16.03 -5.84 9.78
CA SER A 62 16.25 -4.75 10.74
C SER A 62 15.38 -3.54 10.34
N PRO A 63 14.71 -2.87 11.31
CA PRO A 63 14.07 -1.58 11.08
C PRO A 63 15.07 -0.50 10.66
N ILE A 64 16.35 -0.65 11.06
CA ILE A 64 17.42 0.29 10.74
C ILE A 64 17.58 0.39 9.21
N GLY A 65 17.46 1.62 8.70
CA GLY A 65 17.54 1.89 7.26
C GLY A 65 16.24 1.70 6.49
N LEU A 66 15.13 1.39 7.17
CA LEU A 66 13.79 1.47 6.59
C LEU A 66 13.20 2.88 6.80
N GLY A 67 12.73 3.48 5.72
CA GLY A 67 12.12 4.81 5.73
C GLY A 67 10.76 4.81 5.02
N PHE A 68 9.89 5.70 5.47
CA PHE A 68 8.60 5.96 4.88
C PHE A 68 8.50 7.43 4.45
N VAL A 69 8.02 7.67 3.23
CA VAL A 69 7.79 9.03 2.69
C VAL A 69 6.36 9.11 2.18
N ALA A 70 5.52 9.85 2.91
CA ALA A 70 4.12 10.06 2.66
C ALA A 70 3.90 11.11 1.56
N GLY A 71 2.98 10.86 0.62
CA GLY A 71 2.60 11.85 -0.38
C GLY A 71 3.74 12.30 -1.32
N TRP A 72 4.68 11.41 -1.66
CA TRP A 72 5.76 11.73 -2.61
C TRP A 72 5.24 11.98 -4.04
N ASP A 73 5.48 13.15 -4.62
CA ASP A 73 5.03 13.56 -5.97
C ASP A 73 6.17 13.69 -6.99
N GLY A 74 7.38 13.22 -6.63
CA GLY A 74 8.60 13.35 -7.45
C GLY A 74 9.42 14.60 -7.13
N LYS A 75 8.81 15.61 -6.49
CA LYS A 75 9.45 16.87 -6.13
C LYS A 75 9.35 17.16 -4.63
N ARG A 76 8.22 16.83 -4.03
CA ARG A 76 7.84 17.12 -2.65
C ARG A 76 7.28 15.86 -2.00
N HIS A 77 7.28 15.89 -0.68
CA HIS A 77 6.56 14.95 0.16
C HIS A 77 5.87 15.71 1.28
N GLU A 78 4.80 15.13 1.82
CA GLU A 78 4.08 15.71 2.95
C GLU A 78 4.84 15.47 4.25
N ALA A 79 5.33 14.24 4.44
CA ALA A 79 6.03 13.84 5.65
C ALA A 79 6.93 12.64 5.40
N ALA A 80 7.95 12.45 6.25
CA ALA A 80 8.81 11.28 6.19
C ALA A 80 9.28 10.86 7.59
N ALA A 81 9.37 9.57 7.87
CA ALA A 81 9.87 9.04 9.14
C ALA A 81 10.61 7.73 8.95
N SER A 82 11.41 7.37 9.96
CA SER A 82 12.09 6.07 10.02
C SER A 82 11.18 5.05 10.70
N VAL A 83 11.30 3.79 10.30
CA VAL A 83 10.63 2.67 10.98
C VAL A 83 11.45 2.30 12.22
N GLU A 84 10.75 2.10 13.33
CA GLU A 84 11.32 1.72 14.62
C GLU A 84 10.98 0.26 14.97
N GLU A 85 9.76 -0.18 14.63
CA GLU A 85 9.29 -1.53 14.92
C GLU A 85 8.64 -2.16 13.69
N ILE A 86 8.83 -3.48 13.55
CA ILE A 86 8.18 -4.31 12.54
C ILE A 86 7.40 -5.40 13.25
N VAL A 87 6.08 -5.42 13.06
CA VAL A 87 5.18 -6.44 13.59
C VAL A 87 4.59 -7.20 12.40
N LEU A 88 5.05 -8.43 12.19
CA LEU A 88 4.50 -9.31 11.16
C LEU A 88 3.16 -9.90 11.62
N HIS A 89 2.25 -10.15 10.67
CA HIS A 89 1.12 -11.03 10.95
C HIS A 89 1.65 -12.39 11.46
N PRO A 90 1.04 -13.01 12.49
CA PRO A 90 1.54 -14.27 13.08
C PRO A 90 1.72 -15.38 12.06
N ASP A 91 0.81 -15.44 11.09
CA ASP A 91 0.82 -16.41 9.99
C ASP A 91 1.51 -15.88 8.71
N ALA A 92 2.16 -14.71 8.75
CA ALA A 92 2.81 -14.12 7.57
C ALA A 92 3.89 -15.01 6.97
N VAL A 93 4.50 -15.88 7.79
CA VAL A 93 5.61 -16.73 7.40
C VAL A 93 5.32 -18.16 7.84
N GLN A 94 5.35 -19.09 6.88
CA GLN A 94 5.20 -20.52 7.10
C GLN A 94 6.36 -21.25 6.43
N GLU A 95 7.00 -22.15 7.18
CA GLU A 95 8.13 -22.96 6.66
C GLU A 95 9.27 -22.14 6.04
N GLY A 96 9.46 -20.89 6.49
CA GLY A 96 10.49 -19.99 5.97
C GLY A 96 10.10 -19.19 4.72
N GLU A 97 8.86 -19.34 4.25
CA GLU A 97 8.32 -18.59 3.11
C GLU A 97 7.15 -17.69 3.53
N VAL A 98 6.92 -16.61 2.78
CA VAL A 98 5.78 -15.71 3.03
C VAL A 98 4.48 -16.37 2.58
N ASP A 99 3.51 -16.48 3.48
CA ASP A 99 2.15 -16.89 3.10
C ASP A 99 1.38 -15.69 2.55
N VAL A 100 1.06 -15.76 1.25
CA VAL A 100 0.34 -14.70 0.52
C VAL A 100 -1.02 -14.36 1.13
N ALA A 101 -1.69 -15.30 1.82
CA ALA A 101 -2.98 -15.02 2.48
C ALA A 101 -2.82 -14.08 3.70
N HIS A 102 -1.66 -14.10 4.34
CA HIS A 102 -1.34 -13.35 5.55
C HIS A 102 -0.13 -12.43 5.36
N ASP A 103 0.18 -12.06 4.11
CA ASP A 103 1.32 -11.23 3.73
C ASP A 103 1.10 -9.76 4.15
N ILE A 104 1.07 -9.54 5.46
CA ILE A 104 0.73 -8.28 6.11
C ILE A 104 1.74 -7.99 7.22
N ALA A 105 2.19 -6.74 7.28
CA ALA A 105 2.95 -6.22 8.40
C ALA A 105 2.42 -4.87 8.85
N ILE A 106 2.47 -4.66 10.16
CA ILE A 106 2.28 -3.37 10.80
C ILE A 106 3.65 -2.81 11.18
N LEU A 107 3.91 -1.55 10.82
CA LEU A 107 5.16 -0.87 11.18
C LEU A 107 4.86 0.27 12.14
N ARG A 108 5.69 0.44 13.17
CA ARG A 108 5.66 1.64 14.01
C ARG A 108 6.77 2.58 13.61
N LEU A 109 6.43 3.85 13.47
CA LEU A 109 7.34 4.94 13.12
C LEU A 109 7.93 5.56 14.38
N ASN A 110 9.12 6.13 14.25
CA ASN A 110 9.81 6.80 15.36
C ASN A 110 9.16 8.12 15.82
N ARG A 111 8.11 8.57 15.14
CA ARG A 111 7.28 9.71 15.51
C ARG A 111 5.98 9.72 14.72
N ALA A 112 4.99 10.43 15.24
CA ALA A 112 3.76 10.70 14.51
C ALA A 112 4.01 11.59 13.28
N LEU A 113 3.24 11.35 12.22
CA LEU A 113 3.24 12.15 11.00
C LEU A 113 1.94 12.97 10.88
N PRO A 114 1.99 14.15 10.25
CA PRO A 114 0.81 15.02 10.06
C PRO A 114 -0.38 14.45 9.25
N PRO A 115 -0.19 13.64 8.18
CA PRO A 115 -1.31 13.16 7.36
C PRO A 115 -2.35 12.40 8.19
N ALA A 116 -3.63 12.65 7.90
CA ALA A 116 -4.73 11.93 8.52
C ALA A 116 -4.61 10.41 8.23
N PRO A 117 -4.63 9.55 9.27
CA PRO A 117 -4.62 8.11 9.06
C PRO A 117 -5.90 7.60 8.39
N VAL A 118 -5.79 6.48 7.67
CA VAL A 118 -6.95 5.83 7.05
C VAL A 118 -7.48 4.70 7.91
N ASN A 119 -8.81 4.61 8.01
CA ASN A 119 -9.49 3.53 8.70
C ASN A 119 -9.18 2.16 8.08
N VAL A 120 -9.09 1.14 8.93
CA VAL A 120 -8.90 -0.26 8.54
C VAL A 120 -10.15 -1.04 8.92
N GLY A 121 -10.59 -1.96 8.06
CA GLY A 121 -11.75 -2.81 8.34
C GLY A 121 -11.86 -3.96 7.36
N SER A 122 -13.07 -4.52 7.22
CA SER A 122 -13.32 -5.66 6.34
C SER A 122 -14.33 -5.34 5.23
N ALA A 123 -14.33 -6.18 4.19
CA ALA A 123 -15.33 -6.21 3.13
C ALA A 123 -15.45 -7.63 2.55
N ALA A 124 -16.57 -7.90 1.89
CA ALA A 124 -16.71 -9.09 1.06
C ALA A 124 -15.82 -8.97 -0.20
N PRO A 125 -15.24 -10.07 -0.70
CA PRO A 125 -14.20 -10.08 -1.74
C PRO A 125 -14.71 -9.81 -3.16
N THR A 126 -15.83 -9.10 -3.32
CA THR A 126 -16.52 -8.90 -4.61
C THR A 126 -16.24 -7.53 -5.21
N GLY A 127 -15.95 -6.52 -4.37
CA GLY A 127 -15.74 -5.14 -4.81
C GLY A 127 -17.05 -4.34 -4.96
N PRO A 128 -17.03 -3.19 -5.66
CA PRO A 128 -15.85 -2.60 -6.30
C PRO A 128 -14.83 -2.11 -5.28
N PHE A 129 -13.55 -2.22 -5.65
CA PHE A 129 -12.41 -1.78 -4.86
C PHE A 129 -11.59 -0.74 -5.60
N ALA A 130 -10.89 0.10 -4.84
CA ALA A 130 -9.85 0.95 -5.37
C ALA A 130 -8.48 0.49 -4.84
N MET A 131 -7.44 0.52 -5.67
CA MET A 131 -6.08 0.18 -5.25
C MET A 131 -5.13 1.32 -5.57
N VAL A 132 -4.19 1.59 -4.67
CA VAL A 132 -3.20 2.64 -4.85
C VAL A 132 -1.81 2.12 -4.53
N GLY A 133 -0.81 2.51 -5.32
CA GLY A 133 0.58 2.14 -5.05
C GLY A 133 1.59 3.00 -5.80
N TYR A 134 2.85 2.90 -5.40
CA TYR A 134 3.99 3.51 -6.08
C TYR A 134 4.70 2.47 -6.95
N PRO A 135 4.42 2.42 -8.26
CA PRO A 135 5.11 1.50 -9.15
C PRO A 135 6.61 1.87 -9.29
N ARG A 136 7.46 0.87 -9.48
CA ARG A 136 8.92 1.07 -9.60
C ARG A 136 9.29 1.83 -10.87
N GLU A 137 8.53 1.64 -11.94
CA GLU A 137 8.69 2.32 -13.23
C GLU A 137 8.26 3.78 -13.22
N ALA A 138 7.42 4.18 -12.25
CA ALA A 138 7.02 5.57 -12.03
C ALA A 138 7.01 5.87 -10.51
N PRO A 139 8.20 5.82 -9.85
CA PRO A 139 8.30 5.90 -8.40
C PRO A 139 8.07 7.31 -7.86
N ASP A 140 7.80 8.27 -8.75
CA ASP A 140 7.51 9.67 -8.49
C ASP A 140 6.02 9.95 -8.30
N ARG A 141 5.12 9.01 -8.60
CA ARG A 141 3.68 9.26 -8.53
C ARG A 141 2.91 8.04 -8.05
N GLN A 142 1.73 8.29 -7.47
CA GLN A 142 0.79 7.23 -7.16
C GLN A 142 0.10 6.75 -8.44
N THR A 143 -0.03 5.43 -8.55
CA THR A 143 -0.91 4.79 -9.52
C THR A 143 -2.14 4.29 -8.82
N ARG A 144 -3.30 4.74 -9.30
CA ARG A 144 -4.62 4.37 -8.80
C ARG A 144 -5.33 3.48 -9.81
N ARG A 145 -6.05 2.48 -9.28
CA ARG A 145 -6.98 1.63 -10.02
C ARG A 145 -8.31 1.71 -9.30
N GLU A 146 -9.38 1.87 -10.06
CA GLU A 146 -10.76 1.96 -9.56
C GLU A 146 -11.56 0.80 -10.14
N ASP A 147 -12.75 0.56 -9.58
CA ASP A 147 -13.70 -0.45 -10.06
C ASP A 147 -13.11 -1.88 -10.16
N CYS A 148 -12.14 -2.19 -9.30
CA CYS A 148 -11.54 -3.51 -9.22
C CYS A 148 -12.52 -4.48 -8.57
N ALA A 149 -12.81 -5.59 -9.24
CA ALA A 149 -13.66 -6.65 -8.73
C ALA A 149 -12.97 -8.01 -8.92
N GLY A 150 -13.47 -9.02 -8.22
CA GLY A 150 -12.85 -10.33 -8.25
C GLY A 150 -13.50 -11.32 -7.29
N GLU A 151 -12.71 -12.28 -6.85
CA GLU A 151 -13.16 -13.35 -5.97
C GLU A 151 -12.09 -13.77 -4.97
N ALA A 152 -12.53 -14.42 -3.89
CA ALA A 152 -11.64 -15.03 -2.91
C ALA A 152 -11.37 -16.49 -3.25
N ARG A 153 -10.09 -16.89 -3.22
CA ARG A 153 -9.67 -18.28 -3.34
C ARG A 153 -8.53 -18.55 -2.35
N ARG A 154 -8.68 -19.60 -1.54
CA ARG A 154 -7.66 -20.03 -0.55
C ARG A 154 -7.17 -18.88 0.36
N GLY A 155 -8.11 -18.09 0.90
CA GLY A 155 -7.79 -17.00 1.84
C GLY A 155 -7.21 -15.72 1.21
N ARG A 156 -7.07 -15.66 -0.12
CA ARG A 156 -6.53 -14.50 -0.87
C ARG A 156 -7.58 -14.00 -1.84
N TRP A 157 -7.50 -12.73 -2.23
CA TRP A 157 -8.39 -12.20 -3.28
C TRP A 157 -7.63 -12.01 -4.58
N TYR A 158 -8.28 -12.34 -5.69
CA TYR A 158 -7.78 -12.15 -7.04
C TYR A 158 -8.63 -11.06 -7.69
N LEU A 159 -8.07 -9.86 -7.80
CA LEU A 159 -8.79 -8.70 -8.33
C LEU A 159 -8.29 -8.39 -9.74
N GLY A 160 -9.23 -8.17 -10.67
CA GLY A 160 -8.99 -7.92 -12.10
C GLY A 160 -8.42 -6.53 -12.42
N CYS A 161 -7.41 -6.10 -11.67
CA CYS A 161 -6.75 -4.81 -11.82
C CYS A 161 -5.24 -5.00 -11.87
N ALA A 162 -4.62 -4.47 -12.91
CA ALA A 162 -3.19 -4.58 -13.10
C ALA A 162 -2.41 -3.78 -12.03
N VAL A 163 -1.43 -4.45 -11.42
CA VAL A 163 -0.45 -3.90 -10.48
C VAL A 163 0.97 -4.28 -10.93
N SER A 164 1.97 -3.54 -10.47
CA SER A 164 3.38 -3.76 -10.83
C SER A 164 4.29 -3.71 -9.61
N LYS A 165 5.57 -4.08 -9.80
CA LYS A 165 6.57 -4.08 -8.72
C LYS A 165 6.65 -2.69 -8.09
N GLY A 166 6.69 -2.64 -6.76
CA GLY A 166 6.67 -1.38 -5.99
C GLY A 166 5.29 -1.03 -5.43
N MET A 167 4.21 -1.46 -6.10
CA MET A 167 2.85 -1.31 -5.56
C MET A 167 2.57 -2.28 -4.40
N SER A 168 3.42 -3.29 -4.18
CA SER A 168 3.37 -4.19 -3.03
C SER A 168 3.22 -3.42 -1.70
N GLY A 169 2.32 -3.90 -0.84
CA GLY A 169 1.92 -3.25 0.41
C GLY A 169 0.98 -2.06 0.24
N GLY A 170 0.66 -1.68 -0.99
CA GLY A 170 -0.32 -0.64 -1.30
C GLY A 170 -1.72 -1.03 -0.86
N PRO A 171 -2.54 -0.06 -0.42
CA PRO A 171 -3.85 -0.34 0.15
C PRO A 171 -4.88 -0.70 -0.92
N VAL A 172 -5.78 -1.61 -0.54
CA VAL A 172 -7.05 -1.89 -1.23
C VAL A 172 -8.17 -1.24 -0.43
N PHE A 173 -8.86 -0.27 -1.02
CA PHE A 173 -9.96 0.46 -0.41
C PHE A 173 -11.31 -0.12 -0.79
N TYR A 174 -12.23 -0.09 0.16
CA TYR A 174 -13.67 -0.26 -0.05
C TYR A 174 -14.42 0.93 0.53
N GLY A 175 -15.55 1.28 -0.11
CA GLY A 175 -16.38 2.43 0.28
C GLY A 175 -15.80 3.78 -0.15
N THR A 176 -16.56 4.84 0.11
CA THR A 176 -16.25 6.23 -0.26
C THR A 176 -16.52 7.17 0.92
N GLY A 177 -16.01 8.40 0.86
CA GLY A 177 -16.18 9.40 1.92
C GLY A 177 -15.76 8.86 3.28
N ASP A 178 -16.59 9.09 4.29
CA ASP A 178 -16.35 8.65 5.68
C ASP A 178 -16.36 7.12 5.84
N GLY A 179 -17.00 6.40 4.91
CA GLY A 179 -17.05 4.93 4.90
C GLY A 179 -15.82 4.27 4.26
N ARG A 180 -14.90 5.06 3.70
CA ARG A 180 -13.67 4.58 3.05
C ARG A 180 -12.75 3.94 4.07
N ARG A 181 -12.32 2.71 3.79
CA ARG A 181 -11.42 1.94 4.66
C ARG A 181 -10.53 1.00 3.86
N ILE A 182 -9.37 0.66 4.41
CA ILE A 182 -8.48 -0.36 3.87
C ILE A 182 -9.01 -1.73 4.27
N VAL A 183 -9.15 -2.62 3.29
CA VAL A 183 -9.66 -3.99 3.46
C VAL A 183 -8.68 -5.07 3.04
N GLY A 184 -7.51 -4.67 2.54
CA GLY A 184 -6.42 -5.56 2.15
C GLY A 184 -5.20 -4.78 1.68
N VAL A 185 -4.11 -5.50 1.43
CA VAL A 185 -2.89 -4.96 0.82
C VAL A 185 -2.50 -5.75 -0.42
N ILE A 186 -1.92 -5.06 -1.41
CA ILE A 186 -1.38 -5.70 -2.61
C ILE A 186 -0.19 -6.58 -2.22
N SER A 187 -0.29 -7.88 -2.45
CA SER A 187 0.75 -8.86 -2.09
C SER A 187 1.54 -9.32 -3.31
N ALA A 188 0.85 -9.85 -4.32
CA ALA A 188 1.49 -10.48 -5.47
C ALA A 188 0.78 -10.18 -6.81
N ILE A 189 1.37 -10.65 -7.90
CA ILE A 189 0.82 -10.57 -9.26
C ILE A 189 0.56 -11.99 -9.76
N ALA A 190 -0.63 -12.24 -10.29
CA ALA A 190 -1.00 -13.52 -10.90
C ALA A 190 -1.61 -13.29 -12.29
N GLY A 191 -0.79 -13.37 -13.34
CA GLY A 191 -1.23 -13.02 -14.69
C GLY A 191 -1.60 -11.53 -14.77
N SER A 192 -2.85 -11.23 -15.13
CA SER A 192 -3.39 -9.87 -15.14
C SER A 192 -3.90 -9.40 -13.78
N ASP A 193 -4.02 -10.30 -12.80
CA ASP A 193 -4.70 -10.03 -11.56
C ASP A 193 -3.73 -9.57 -10.47
N ALA A 194 -4.22 -8.68 -9.60
CA ALA A 194 -3.60 -8.40 -8.32
C ALA A 194 -4.04 -9.45 -7.30
N VAL A 195 -3.08 -10.03 -6.58
CA VAL A 195 -3.36 -10.91 -5.44
C VAL A 195 -3.26 -10.10 -4.15
N ILE A 196 -4.34 -10.12 -3.37
CA ILE A 196 -4.51 -9.31 -2.17
C ILE A 196 -4.48 -10.20 -0.94
N ALA A 197 -3.69 -9.79 0.05
CA ALA A 197 -3.80 -10.28 1.42
C ALA A 197 -4.90 -9.47 2.13
N PRO A 198 -6.05 -10.07 2.46
CA PRO A 198 -7.15 -9.35 3.08
C PRO A 198 -6.84 -8.98 4.52
N VAL A 199 -7.35 -7.84 4.97
CA VAL A 199 -7.33 -7.44 6.38
C VAL A 199 -8.21 -8.40 7.17
N ASP A 200 -7.66 -8.95 8.24
CA ASP A 200 -8.33 -9.86 9.14
C ASP A 200 -8.55 -9.22 10.54
N THR A 201 -9.05 -10.03 11.49
CA THR A 201 -9.28 -9.55 12.86
C THR A 201 -7.98 -9.25 13.63
N TRP A 202 -6.88 -9.94 13.33
CA TRP A 202 -5.60 -9.64 13.94
C TRP A 202 -5.13 -8.25 13.53
N VAL A 203 -5.18 -7.93 12.23
CA VAL A 203 -4.76 -6.62 11.70
C VAL A 203 -5.56 -5.49 12.34
N ILE A 204 -6.89 -5.62 12.41
CA ILE A 204 -7.76 -4.60 13.00
C ILE A 204 -7.40 -4.34 14.47
N ARG A 205 -7.15 -5.40 15.24
CA ARG A 205 -6.74 -5.26 16.66
C ARG A 205 -5.36 -4.63 16.79
N GLU A 206 -4.40 -5.04 15.97
CA GLU A 206 -3.02 -4.55 16.06
C GLU A 206 -2.93 -3.06 15.69
N VAL A 207 -3.65 -2.63 14.65
CA VAL A 207 -3.73 -1.20 14.27
C VAL A 207 -4.36 -0.35 15.38
N ALA A 208 -5.35 -0.88 16.10
CA ALA A 208 -6.00 -0.18 17.20
C ALA A 208 -5.14 -0.07 18.47
N ARG A 209 -4.00 -0.76 18.55
CA ARG A 209 -3.11 -0.64 19.71
C ARG A 209 -2.52 0.77 19.78
N PRO A 210 -2.57 1.43 20.96
CA PRO A 210 -1.97 2.73 21.16
C PRO A 210 -0.48 2.71 20.81
N TYR A 211 -0.04 3.69 20.03
CA TYR A 211 1.37 3.96 19.89
C TYR A 211 1.89 4.53 21.22
N THR A 212 2.92 3.91 21.77
CA THR A 212 3.65 4.41 22.93
C THR A 212 5.06 4.79 22.43
N PRO A 213 5.41 6.09 22.40
CA PRO A 213 6.74 6.54 22.01
C PRO A 213 7.83 6.07 22.99
#